data_AF-A0AAJ0THJ8-F1
#
_entry.id   AF-A0AAJ0THJ8-F1
#
_cell.length_a   1.000
_cell.length_b   1.000
_cell.length_c   1.000
_cell.angle_alpha   90.00
_cell.angle_beta   90.00
_cell.angle_gamma   90.00
#
_symmetry.space_group_name_H-M   'P 1'
#
loop_
_entity.id
_entity.type
_entity.pdbx_description
1 polymer ?
#
loop_
_entity_poly.entity_id
_entity_poly.type
_entity_poly.pdbx_seq_one_letter_code
_entity_poly.pdbx_strand_id
1 'polypeptide(L)'
;MAKKTFQDRSVIHGILSSLSLILVYFTIVGLFQGMAYAINRFVELWYLMTPLVAGFGFQIGLFSYIRNFMMMKAGTVGISGGASAISMVACCAHHITDVIPILGVSALGIFLLEYQPLFLVLGIISNLAGIFFMMDVAKKGGVKFRNGILKNIIRYDYGKLFKITIIAGIFVLIVSALFIGYQWYQKYYGKGYSSAVSSELENKCATPPGYTDESWREHMGHHPDRYKECLGG
;
A
#
# COMPACT_ATOMS: atom_id res chain seq x y z
N MET A 1 -19.91 -22.48 -30.08
CA MET A 1 -20.85 -21.58 -29.37
C MET A 1 -20.44 -21.32 -27.91
N ALA A 2 -20.13 -22.35 -27.10
CA ALA A 2 -19.79 -22.21 -25.66
C ALA A 2 -18.62 -21.26 -25.31
N LYS A 3 -17.59 -21.16 -26.16
CA LYS A 3 -16.44 -20.26 -25.93
C LYS A 3 -16.81 -18.77 -25.96
N LYS A 4 -17.83 -18.39 -26.74
CA LYS A 4 -18.31 -17.01 -26.88
C LYS A 4 -18.96 -16.55 -25.57
N THR A 5 -19.85 -17.38 -25.03
CA THR A 5 -20.58 -17.10 -23.78
C THR A 5 -19.69 -16.99 -22.55
N PHE A 6 -18.60 -17.77 -22.44
CA PHE A 6 -17.69 -17.68 -21.29
C PHE A 6 -16.92 -16.37 -21.23
N GLN A 7 -16.42 -15.92 -22.38
CA GLN A 7 -15.66 -14.69 -22.44
C GLN A 7 -16.54 -13.48 -22.16
N ASP A 8 -17.74 -13.43 -22.74
CA ASP A 8 -18.65 -12.31 -22.55
C ASP A 8 -19.10 -12.22 -21.07
N ARG A 9 -19.35 -13.36 -20.41
CA ARG A 9 -19.64 -13.42 -18.95
C ARG A 9 -18.45 -12.99 -18.09
N SER A 10 -17.23 -13.39 -18.45
CA SER A 10 -16.03 -13.00 -17.69
C SER A 10 -15.74 -11.50 -17.74
N VAL A 11 -16.02 -10.84 -18.87
CA VAL A 11 -15.90 -9.39 -18.99
C VAL A 11 -16.91 -8.69 -18.09
N ILE A 12 -18.15 -9.18 -18.05
CA ILE A 12 -19.19 -8.65 -17.15
C ILE A 12 -18.76 -8.76 -15.69
N HIS A 13 -18.24 -9.91 -15.26
CA HIS A 13 -17.74 -10.06 -13.88
C HIS A 13 -16.61 -9.08 -13.57
N GLY A 14 -15.69 -8.83 -14.51
CA GLY A 14 -14.63 -7.85 -14.34
C GLY A 14 -15.15 -6.42 -14.18
N ILE A 15 -16.07 -6.00 -15.06
CA ILE A 15 -16.70 -4.66 -15.01
C ILE A 15 -17.48 -4.49 -13.70
N LEU A 16 -18.31 -5.48 -13.34
CA LEU A 16 -19.09 -5.44 -12.11
C LEU A 16 -18.19 -5.34 -10.87
N SER A 17 -17.05 -6.04 -10.89
CA SER A 17 -16.06 -5.99 -9.81
C SER A 17 -15.38 -4.63 -9.68
N SER A 18 -15.00 -4.00 -10.80
CA SER A 18 -14.45 -2.64 -10.80
C SER A 18 -15.46 -1.61 -10.27
N LEU A 19 -16.72 -1.69 -10.72
CA LEU A 19 -17.79 -0.82 -10.25
C LEU A 19 -18.07 -1.03 -8.76
N SER A 20 -18.10 -2.29 -8.31
CA SER A 20 -18.28 -2.62 -6.89
C SER A 20 -17.14 -2.05 -6.04
N LEU A 21 -15.90 -2.09 -6.51
CA LEU A 21 -14.76 -1.54 -5.76
C LEU A 21 -14.87 -0.01 -5.62
N ILE A 22 -15.25 0.69 -6.70
CA ILE A 22 -15.51 2.13 -6.67
C ILE A 22 -16.67 2.45 -5.72
N LEU A 23 -17.76 1.70 -5.80
CA LEU A 23 -18.94 1.89 -4.95
C LEU A 23 -18.59 1.71 -3.47
N VAL A 24 -17.86 0.65 -3.13
CA VAL A 24 -17.40 0.38 -1.76
C VAL A 24 -16.50 1.51 -1.26
N TYR A 25 -15.58 2.00 -2.10
CA TYR A 25 -14.72 3.13 -1.74
C TYR A 25 -15.53 4.38 -1.40
N PHE A 26 -16.44 4.81 -2.27
CA PHE A 26 -17.26 6.00 -2.02
C PHE A 26 -18.24 5.80 -0.86
N THR A 27 -18.74 4.58 -0.66
CA THR A 27 -19.62 4.26 0.47
C THR A 27 -18.86 4.41 1.78
N ILE A 28 -17.72 3.73 1.94
CA ILE A 28 -16.96 3.78 3.19
C ILE A 28 -16.41 5.20 3.43
N VAL A 29 -15.66 5.75 2.48
CA VAL A 29 -15.02 7.05 2.68
C VAL A 29 -16.06 8.17 2.77
N GLY A 30 -17.13 8.11 1.96
CA GLY A 30 -18.21 9.09 2.00
C GLY A 30 -19.00 9.06 3.30
N LEU A 31 -19.26 7.88 3.87
CA LEU A 31 -19.95 7.74 5.15
C LEU A 31 -19.10 8.22 6.34
N PHE A 32 -17.81 7.88 6.37
CA PHE A 32 -16.96 8.18 7.53
C PHE A 32 -16.28 9.56 7.48
N GLN A 33 -15.95 10.08 6.30
CA GLN A 33 -15.18 11.31 6.12
C GLN A 33 -15.92 12.39 5.32
N GLY A 34 -17.12 12.08 4.82
CA GLY A 34 -17.93 12.96 3.98
C GLY A 34 -17.68 12.79 2.48
N MET A 35 -18.73 12.96 1.69
CA MET A 35 -18.70 12.72 0.23
C MET A 35 -17.74 13.66 -0.51
N ALA A 36 -17.68 14.94 -0.14
CA ALA A 36 -16.76 15.89 -0.74
C ALA A 36 -15.30 15.49 -0.52
N TYR A 37 -14.97 14.98 0.67
CA TYR A 37 -13.64 14.46 0.97
C TYR A 37 -13.30 13.24 0.12
N ALA A 38 -14.24 12.29 -0.01
CA ALA A 38 -14.05 11.09 -0.85
C ALA A 38 -13.77 11.45 -2.32
N ILE A 39 -14.53 12.40 -2.88
CA ILE A 39 -14.33 12.87 -4.27
C ILE A 39 -12.96 13.53 -4.44
N ASN A 40 -12.61 14.46 -3.55
CA ASN A 40 -11.33 15.17 -3.63
C ASN A 40 -10.15 14.18 -3.54
N ARG A 41 -10.20 13.23 -2.61
CA ARG A 41 -9.17 12.19 -2.48
C ARG A 41 -9.11 11.26 -3.69
N PHE A 42 -10.25 10.90 -4.28
CA PHE A 42 -10.29 10.10 -5.49
C PHE A 42 -9.65 10.82 -6.68
N VAL A 43 -9.93 12.12 -6.84
CA VAL A 43 -9.37 12.96 -7.91
C VAL A 43 -7.88 13.22 -7.66
N GLU A 44 -7.46 13.46 -6.43
CA GLU A 44 -6.03 13.66 -6.09
C GLU A 44 -5.20 12.41 -6.40
N LEU A 45 -5.71 11.22 -6.05
CA LEU A 45 -5.03 9.94 -6.21
C LEU A 45 -5.49 9.17 -7.45
N TRP A 46 -6.09 9.83 -8.43
CA TRP A 46 -6.72 9.18 -9.60
C TRP A 46 -5.75 8.27 -10.36
N TYR A 47 -4.48 8.66 -10.43
CA TYR A 47 -3.41 7.95 -11.13
C TYR A 47 -3.01 6.63 -10.44
N LEU A 48 -3.30 6.47 -9.15
CA LEU A 48 -3.17 5.20 -8.43
C LEU A 48 -4.48 4.42 -8.39
N MET A 49 -5.61 5.11 -8.19
CA MET A 49 -6.92 4.49 -8.12
C MET A 49 -7.33 3.83 -9.45
N THR A 50 -7.09 4.50 -10.57
CA THR A 50 -7.47 4.00 -11.91
C THR A 50 -6.80 2.66 -12.24
N PRO A 51 -5.45 2.52 -12.19
CA PRO A 51 -4.81 1.24 -12.47
C PRO A 51 -5.17 0.17 -11.44
N LEU A 52 -5.40 0.53 -10.17
CA LEU A 52 -5.85 -0.42 -9.15
C LEU A 52 -7.24 -0.99 -9.48
N VAL A 53 -8.22 -0.13 -9.79
CA VAL A 53 -9.59 -0.53 -10.11
C VAL A 53 -9.66 -1.30 -11.42
N ALA A 54 -8.94 -0.83 -12.45
CA ALA A 54 -8.86 -1.51 -13.74
C ALA A 54 -8.18 -2.88 -13.60
N GLY A 55 -7.08 -2.93 -12.86
CA GLY A 55 -6.34 -4.15 -12.56
C GLY A 55 -7.20 -5.15 -11.79
N PHE A 56 -7.97 -4.70 -10.79
CA PHE A 56 -8.86 -5.55 -10.01
C PHE A 56 -9.96 -6.18 -10.88
N GLY A 57 -10.62 -5.38 -11.72
CA GLY A 57 -11.61 -5.90 -12.67
C GLY A 57 -10.99 -6.88 -13.66
N PHE A 58 -9.81 -6.57 -14.19
CA PHE A 58 -9.09 -7.48 -15.08
C PHE A 58 -8.74 -8.80 -14.37
N GLN A 59 -8.26 -8.73 -13.13
CA GLN A 59 -7.92 -9.89 -12.29
C GLN A 59 -9.15 -10.81 -12.10
N ILE A 60 -10.30 -10.24 -11.74
CA ILE A 60 -11.53 -11.00 -11.50
C ILE A 60 -12.12 -11.58 -12.81
N GLY A 61 -12.08 -10.81 -13.90
CA GLY A 61 -12.49 -11.29 -15.22
C GLY A 61 -11.61 -12.46 -15.68
N LEU A 62 -10.29 -12.34 -15.54
CA LEU A 62 -9.33 -13.39 -15.87
C LEU A 62 -9.56 -14.66 -15.03
N PHE A 63 -9.74 -14.50 -13.72
CA PHE A 63 -10.04 -15.59 -12.81
C PHE A 63 -11.32 -16.33 -13.22
N SER A 64 -12.39 -15.59 -13.50
CA SER A 64 -13.67 -16.18 -13.90
C SER A 64 -13.56 -16.94 -15.22
N TYR A 65 -12.80 -16.41 -16.19
CA TYR A 65 -12.57 -17.09 -17.47
C TYR A 65 -11.79 -18.39 -17.29
N ILE A 66 -10.65 -18.36 -16.57
CA ILE A 66 -9.81 -19.53 -16.33
C ILE A 66 -10.61 -20.60 -15.56
N ARG A 67 -11.33 -20.22 -14.50
CA ARG A 67 -12.14 -21.14 -13.70
C ARG A 67 -13.17 -21.87 -14.56
N ASN A 68 -13.95 -21.15 -15.36
CA ASN A 68 -14.96 -21.75 -16.23
C ASN A 68 -14.35 -22.69 -17.28
N PHE A 69 -13.20 -22.31 -17.86
CA PHE A 69 -12.49 -23.18 -18.81
C PHE A 69 -11.99 -24.48 -18.15
N MET A 70 -11.41 -24.38 -16.95
CA MET A 70 -10.89 -25.53 -16.21
C MET A 70 -12.02 -26.46 -15.75
N MET A 71 -13.15 -25.92 -15.27
CA MET A 71 -14.33 -26.71 -14.90
C MET A 71 -14.90 -27.52 -16.07
N MET A 72 -14.86 -26.96 -17.29
CA MET A 72 -15.27 -27.66 -18.51
C MET A 72 -14.28 -28.76 -18.94
N LYS A 73 -12.98 -28.52 -18.78
CA LYS A 73 -11.92 -29.48 -19.15
C LYS A 73 -11.81 -30.64 -18.15
N ALA A 74 -12.05 -30.37 -16.87
CA ALA A 74 -11.92 -31.33 -15.78
C ALA A 74 -13.18 -32.17 -15.55
N GLY A 75 -14.27 -31.94 -16.29
CA GLY A 75 -15.51 -32.69 -16.12
C GLY A 75 -16.05 -32.59 -14.70
N THR A 76 -16.55 -31.41 -14.29
CA THR A 76 -17.36 -31.24 -13.07
C THR A 76 -16.75 -31.78 -11.76
N VAL A 77 -15.43 -31.79 -11.59
CA VAL A 77 -14.83 -31.96 -10.26
C VAL A 77 -14.50 -30.57 -9.71
N GLY A 78 -15.33 -30.13 -8.76
CA GLY A 78 -15.31 -28.79 -8.18
C GLY A 78 -13.95 -28.40 -7.64
N ILE A 79 -13.38 -27.33 -8.19
CA ILE A 79 -12.22 -26.67 -7.60
C ILE A 79 -12.72 -25.84 -6.42
N SER A 80 -12.67 -26.44 -5.23
CA SER A 80 -12.99 -25.87 -3.92
C SER A 80 -11.92 -24.90 -3.39
N GLY A 81 -10.77 -24.80 -4.05
CA GLY A 81 -9.60 -24.06 -3.54
C GLY A 81 -9.80 -22.55 -3.33
N GLY A 82 -10.68 -21.91 -4.09
CA GLY A 82 -10.96 -20.47 -3.93
C GLY A 82 -11.96 -20.14 -2.81
N ALA A 83 -12.86 -21.07 -2.50
CA ALA A 83 -13.88 -20.87 -1.46
C ALA A 83 -13.25 -20.96 -0.06
N SER A 84 -12.33 -21.91 0.16
CA SER A 84 -11.70 -22.09 1.48
C SER A 84 -10.83 -20.91 1.90
N ALA A 85 -10.15 -20.22 0.98
CA ALA A 85 -9.36 -19.02 1.32
C ALA A 85 -10.26 -17.83 1.71
N ILE A 86 -11.38 -17.64 1.00
CA ILE A 86 -12.37 -16.60 1.34
C ILE A 86 -13.06 -16.94 2.65
N SER A 87 -13.42 -18.20 2.89
CA SER A 87 -13.98 -18.65 4.17
C SER A 87 -12.99 -18.50 5.33
N MET A 88 -11.69 -18.74 5.10
CA MET A 88 -10.66 -18.56 6.12
C MET A 88 -10.43 -17.08 6.42
N VAL A 89 -10.31 -16.22 5.40
CA VAL A 89 -10.17 -14.77 5.58
C VAL A 89 -11.44 -14.17 6.22
N ALA A 90 -12.64 -14.60 5.82
CA ALA A 90 -13.90 -14.14 6.42
C ALA A 90 -14.03 -14.59 7.88
N CYS A 91 -13.65 -15.83 8.20
CA CYS A 91 -13.61 -16.37 9.57
C CYS A 91 -12.57 -15.63 10.45
N CYS A 92 -11.43 -15.23 9.87
CA CYS A 92 -10.44 -14.42 10.58
C CYS A 92 -10.86 -12.95 10.71
N ALA A 93 -11.56 -12.40 9.71
CA ALA A 93 -11.96 -11.00 9.66
C ALA A 93 -13.09 -10.66 10.64
N HIS A 94 -13.99 -11.61 10.96
CA HIS A 94 -15.04 -11.35 11.96
C HIS A 94 -14.48 -11.19 13.38
N HIS A 95 -13.31 -11.76 13.68
CA HIS A 95 -12.66 -11.58 15.00
C HIS A 95 -11.92 -10.24 15.09
N ILE A 96 -11.58 -9.65 13.95
CA ILE A 96 -10.97 -8.33 13.86
C ILE A 96 -12.00 -7.21 14.08
N THR A 97 -13.27 -7.45 13.77
CA THR A 97 -14.35 -6.46 13.98
C THR A 97 -14.78 -6.30 15.44
N ASP A 98 -14.41 -7.22 16.33
CA ASP A 98 -14.76 -7.14 17.76
C ASP A 98 -13.90 -6.13 18.54
N VAL A 99 -12.76 -5.69 17.99
CA VAL A 99 -11.78 -4.83 18.69
C VAL A 99 -11.69 -3.42 18.08
N ILE A 100 -12.11 -3.26 16.82
CA ILE A 100 -11.98 -2.01 16.04
C ILE A 100 -12.93 -0.86 16.44
N PRO A 101 -14.21 -1.07 16.86
CA PRO A 101 -15.19 0.03 16.84
C PRO A 101 -14.97 1.15 17.86
N ILE A 102 -14.24 0.94 18.96
CA ILE A 102 -14.20 1.90 20.08
C ILE A 102 -12.87 2.68 20.18
N LEU A 103 -11.75 2.11 19.72
CA LEU A 103 -10.43 2.75 19.78
C LEU A 103 -9.79 2.99 18.40
N GLY A 104 -10.29 2.34 17.35
CA GLY A 104 -9.71 2.40 16.00
C GLY A 104 -10.11 3.64 15.19
N VAL A 105 -11.26 4.26 15.46
CA VAL A 105 -11.83 5.32 14.61
C VAL A 105 -10.93 6.55 14.54
N SER A 106 -10.16 6.85 15.59
CA SER A 106 -9.32 8.05 15.66
C SER A 106 -7.86 7.79 15.21
N ALA A 107 -7.19 6.76 15.76
CA ALA A 107 -5.77 6.52 15.49
C ALA A 107 -5.53 5.76 14.18
N LEU A 108 -6.32 4.72 13.89
CA LEU A 108 -6.22 4.00 12.61
C LEU A 108 -6.73 4.86 11.46
N GLY A 109 -7.71 5.74 11.70
CA GLY A 109 -8.18 6.71 10.71
C GLY A 109 -7.05 7.63 10.23
N ILE A 110 -6.32 8.25 11.15
CA ILE A 110 -5.19 9.14 10.82
C ILE A 110 -4.07 8.36 10.11
N PHE A 111 -3.72 7.18 10.63
CA PHE A 111 -2.69 6.33 10.01
C PHE A 111 -3.07 5.89 8.59
N LEU A 112 -4.30 5.43 8.38
CA LEU A 112 -4.76 4.99 7.07
C LEU A 112 -4.83 6.13 6.05
N LEU A 113 -5.14 7.35 6.49
CA LEU A 113 -5.15 8.53 5.63
C LEU A 113 -3.73 8.98 5.26
N GLU A 114 -2.81 9.00 6.22
CA GLU A 114 -1.42 9.42 6.00
C GLU A 114 -0.66 8.43 5.10
N TYR A 115 -0.92 7.14 5.24
CA TYR A 115 -0.28 6.08 4.45
C TYR A 115 -1.12 5.55 3.29
N GLN A 116 -2.25 6.20 2.97
CA GLN A 116 -3.13 5.78 1.87
C GLN A 116 -2.39 5.57 0.53
N PRO A 117 -1.50 6.48 0.07
CA PRO A 117 -0.80 6.28 -1.20
C PRO A 117 0.08 5.03 -1.19
N LEU A 118 0.72 4.72 -0.06
CA LEU A 118 1.53 3.51 0.10
C LEU A 118 0.68 2.25 -0.06
N PHE A 119 -0.49 2.19 0.60
CA PHE A 119 -1.40 1.06 0.46
C PHE A 119 -1.91 0.89 -0.97
N LEU A 120 -2.17 1.99 -1.69
CA LEU A 120 -2.57 1.92 -3.11
C LEU A 120 -1.46 1.36 -3.99
N VAL A 121 -0.22 1.81 -3.82
CA VAL A 121 0.94 1.29 -4.57
C VAL A 121 1.13 -0.20 -4.30
N LEU A 122 1.07 -0.62 -3.04
CA LEU A 122 1.15 -2.04 -2.67
C LEU A 122 0.00 -2.85 -3.26
N GLY A 123 -1.21 -2.28 -3.27
CA GLY A 123 -2.38 -2.87 -3.91
C GLY A 123 -2.17 -3.09 -5.42
N ILE A 124 -1.61 -2.11 -6.12
CA ILE A 124 -1.29 -2.21 -7.56
C ILE A 124 -0.25 -3.31 -7.79
N ILE A 125 0.82 -3.35 -7.00
CA ILE A 125 1.86 -4.37 -7.11
C ILE A 125 1.28 -5.77 -6.84
N SER A 126 0.44 -5.91 -5.83
CA SER A 126 -0.25 -7.17 -5.50
C SER A 126 -1.18 -7.61 -6.64
N ASN A 127 -1.93 -6.67 -7.22
CA ASN A 127 -2.79 -6.94 -8.36
C ASN A 127 -2.00 -7.43 -9.58
N LEU A 128 -0.88 -6.77 -9.90
CA LEU A 128 0.03 -7.19 -10.98
C LEU A 128 0.59 -8.59 -10.73
N ALA A 129 1.02 -8.88 -9.49
CA ALA A 129 1.50 -10.21 -9.12
C ALA A 129 0.41 -11.27 -9.31
N GLY A 130 -0.82 -10.98 -8.86
CA GLY A 130 -1.97 -11.86 -9.04
C GLY A 130 -2.31 -12.12 -10.52
N ILE A 131 -2.23 -11.09 -11.36
CA ILE A 131 -2.40 -11.21 -12.81
C ILE A 131 -1.34 -12.12 -13.41
N PHE A 132 -0.05 -11.89 -13.11
CA PHE A 132 1.03 -12.73 -13.64
C PHE A 132 0.92 -14.17 -13.18
N PHE A 133 0.58 -14.41 -11.92
CA PHE A 133 0.33 -15.75 -11.41
C PHE A 133 -0.80 -16.46 -12.18
N MET A 134 -1.95 -15.79 -12.39
CA MET A 134 -3.05 -16.40 -13.13
C MET A 134 -2.73 -16.62 -14.61
N MET A 135 -1.92 -15.76 -15.22
CA MET A 135 -1.46 -15.97 -16.60
C MET A 135 -0.52 -17.18 -16.70
N ASP A 136 0.34 -17.42 -15.70
CA ASP A 136 1.16 -18.63 -15.62
C ASP A 136 0.28 -19.90 -15.48
N VAL A 137 -0.72 -19.86 -14.60
CA VAL A 137 -1.71 -20.93 -14.44
C VAL A 137 -2.48 -21.18 -15.74
N ALA A 138 -2.91 -20.12 -16.44
CA ALA A 138 -3.62 -20.23 -17.72
C ALA A 138 -2.75 -20.89 -18.80
N LYS A 139 -1.46 -20.50 -18.87
CA LYS A 139 -0.49 -21.07 -19.81
C LYS A 139 -0.28 -22.56 -19.53
N LYS A 140 -0.01 -22.95 -18.27
CA LYS A 140 0.15 -24.35 -17.85
C LYS A 140 -1.11 -25.18 -18.03
N GLY A 141 -2.29 -24.60 -17.81
CA GLY A 141 -3.59 -25.25 -18.00
C GLY A 141 -4.00 -25.44 -19.47
N GLY A 142 -3.28 -24.82 -20.42
CA GLY A 142 -3.60 -24.87 -21.85
C GLY A 142 -4.85 -24.05 -22.22
N VAL A 143 -5.12 -22.97 -21.48
CA VAL A 143 -6.25 -22.07 -21.72
C VAL A 143 -6.07 -21.36 -23.06
N LYS A 144 -7.05 -21.49 -23.96
CA LYS A 144 -7.03 -20.83 -25.28
C LYS A 144 -7.82 -19.53 -25.24
N PHE A 145 -7.16 -18.36 -25.21
CA PHE A 145 -7.83 -17.06 -25.32
C PHE A 145 -8.35 -16.78 -26.75
N ARG A 146 -9.44 -16.02 -26.88
CA ARG A 146 -10.02 -15.60 -28.17
C ARG A 146 -9.34 -14.35 -28.74
N ASN A 147 -8.98 -13.40 -27.87
CA ASN A 147 -8.47 -12.10 -28.28
C ASN A 147 -7.02 -12.21 -28.78
N GLY A 148 -6.74 -11.63 -29.95
CA GLY A 148 -5.40 -11.60 -30.54
C GLY A 148 -4.35 -10.94 -29.63
N ILE A 149 -4.77 -9.93 -28.85
CA ILE A 149 -3.91 -9.25 -27.86
C ILE A 149 -3.44 -10.24 -26.78
N LEU A 150 -4.35 -10.98 -26.14
CA LEU A 150 -3.97 -11.97 -25.12
C LEU A 150 -3.15 -13.14 -25.70
N LYS A 151 -3.34 -13.47 -26.98
CA LYS A 151 -2.56 -14.50 -27.67
C LYS A 151 -1.08 -14.11 -27.80
N ASN A 152 -0.79 -12.83 -28.05
CA ASN A 152 0.59 -12.33 -28.09
C ASN A 152 1.24 -12.27 -26.71
N ILE A 153 0.45 -11.99 -25.67
CA ILE A 153 0.95 -11.86 -24.29
C ILE A 153 1.37 -13.23 -23.73
N ILE A 154 0.82 -14.37 -24.18
CA ILE A 154 1.23 -15.73 -23.73
C ILE A 154 2.74 -16.05 -23.91
N ARG A 155 3.46 -15.29 -24.74
CA ARG A 155 4.89 -15.50 -25.03
C ARG A 155 5.82 -15.17 -23.84
N TYR A 156 5.37 -14.36 -22.88
CA TYR A 156 6.20 -13.97 -21.75
C TYR A 156 6.38 -15.11 -20.72
N ASP A 157 7.48 -15.02 -19.96
CA ASP A 157 7.73 -15.84 -18.78
C ASP A 157 7.10 -15.18 -17.55
N TYR A 158 5.85 -15.56 -17.28
CA TYR A 158 5.08 -15.04 -16.15
C TYR A 158 5.65 -15.46 -14.79
N GLY A 159 6.41 -16.56 -14.71
CA GLY A 159 7.09 -16.95 -13.49
C GLY A 159 8.21 -15.97 -13.14
N LYS A 160 8.97 -15.51 -14.13
CA LYS A 160 9.97 -14.45 -13.95
C LYS A 160 9.31 -13.11 -13.62
N LEU A 161 8.26 -12.71 -14.33
CA LEU A 161 7.53 -11.47 -14.07
C LEU A 161 6.93 -11.43 -12.66
N PHE A 162 6.31 -12.53 -12.21
CA PHE A 162 5.80 -12.66 -10.85
C PHE A 162 6.89 -12.40 -9.81
N LYS A 163 8.05 -13.06 -9.92
CA LYS A 163 9.17 -12.86 -8.99
C LYS A 163 9.67 -11.41 -8.99
N ILE A 164 9.82 -10.79 -10.16
CA ILE A 164 10.22 -9.39 -10.29
C ILE A 164 9.22 -8.48 -9.57
N THR A 165 7.91 -8.69 -9.75
CA THR A 165 6.88 -7.89 -9.08
C THR A 165 6.92 -8.04 -7.56
N ILE A 166 7.15 -9.25 -7.04
CA ILE A 166 7.29 -9.47 -5.60
C ILE A 166 8.54 -8.75 -5.05
N ILE A 167 9.68 -8.86 -5.73
CA ILE A 167 10.92 -8.18 -5.34
C ILE A 167 10.72 -6.65 -5.35
N ALA A 168 10.08 -6.11 -6.39
CA ALA A 168 9.75 -4.69 -6.46
C ALA A 168 8.84 -4.25 -5.30
N GLY A 169 7.85 -5.06 -4.93
CA GLY A 169 6.99 -4.80 -3.77
C GLY A 169 7.75 -4.75 -2.45
N ILE A 170 8.64 -5.71 -2.21
CA ILE A 170 9.50 -5.73 -1.02
C ILE A 170 10.41 -4.51 -0.99
N PHE A 171 11.00 -4.15 -2.13
CA PHE A 171 11.85 -2.96 -2.23
C PHE A 171 11.09 -1.68 -1.89
N VAL A 172 9.88 -1.49 -2.44
CA VAL A 172 9.02 -0.33 -2.13
C VAL A 172 8.68 -0.27 -0.64
N LEU A 173 8.39 -1.42 0.00
CA LEU A 173 8.14 -1.49 1.44
C LEU A 173 9.36 -1.06 2.27
N ILE A 174 10.54 -1.58 1.93
CA ILE A 174 11.78 -1.24 2.64
C ILE A 174 12.08 0.25 2.50
N VAL A 175 12.04 0.78 1.28
CA VAL A 175 12.30 2.20 1.03
C VAL A 175 11.30 3.08 1.77
N SER A 176 10.02 2.69 1.77
CA SER A 176 8.97 3.42 2.47
C SER A 176 9.18 3.37 3.99
N ALA A 177 9.53 2.21 4.55
CA ALA A 177 9.83 2.07 5.98
C ALA A 177 11.06 2.91 6.39
N LEU A 178 12.12 2.91 5.59
CA LEU A 178 13.30 3.75 5.82
C LEU A 178 12.96 5.25 5.75
N PHE A 179 12.15 5.66 4.76
CA PHE A 179 11.72 7.04 4.63
C PHE A 179 10.87 7.49 5.82
N ILE A 180 9.91 6.66 6.25
CA ILE A 180 9.09 6.92 7.44
C ILE A 180 9.97 6.99 8.69
N GLY A 181 10.90 6.05 8.85
CA GLY A 181 11.87 6.07 9.95
C GLY A 181 12.74 7.33 9.94
N TYR A 182 13.17 7.79 8.76
CA TYR A 182 13.92 9.03 8.61
C TYR A 182 13.10 10.27 8.99
N GLN A 183 11.85 10.36 8.53
CA GLN A 183 10.93 11.44 8.89
C GLN A 183 10.65 11.45 10.40
N TRP A 184 10.44 10.28 11.00
CA TRP A 184 10.24 10.13 12.43
C TRP A 184 11.50 10.54 13.21
N TYR A 185 12.68 10.08 12.78
CA TYR A 185 13.96 10.47 13.36
C TYR A 185 14.16 11.99 13.37
N GLN A 186 13.93 12.65 12.23
CA GLN A 186 14.00 14.12 12.13
C GLN A 186 13.01 14.82 13.07
N LYS A 187 11.77 14.32 13.15
CA LYS A 187 10.72 14.90 14.00
C LYS A 187 11.06 14.83 15.50
N TYR A 188 11.62 13.71 15.96
CA TYR A 188 11.89 13.48 17.40
C TYR A 188 13.29 13.92 17.83
N TYR A 189 14.31 13.73 17.00
CA TYR A 189 15.70 14.08 17.35
C TYR A 189 16.21 15.36 16.67
N GLY A 190 15.69 15.71 15.48
CA GLY A 190 16.14 16.88 14.71
C GLY A 190 15.73 18.22 15.32
N LYS A 191 14.57 18.29 16.00
CA LYS A 191 14.11 19.52 16.67
C LYS A 191 15.00 19.95 17.83
N GLY A 192 15.53 19.01 18.62
CA GLY A 192 16.36 19.34 19.78
C GLY A 192 17.69 19.98 19.38
N TYR A 193 18.36 19.41 18.37
CA TYR A 193 19.63 19.95 17.88
C TYR A 193 19.46 21.30 17.18
N SER A 194 18.51 21.41 16.24
CA SER A 194 18.24 22.68 15.54
C SER A 194 17.84 23.79 16.50
N SER A 195 16.99 23.50 17.49
CA SER A 195 16.58 24.49 18.48
C SER A 195 17.75 24.91 19.37
N ALA A 196 18.58 23.96 19.81
CA ALA A 196 19.78 24.24 20.62
C ALA A 196 20.84 25.06 19.86
N VAL A 197 21.05 24.77 18.58
CA VAL A 197 21.96 25.54 17.71
C VAL A 197 21.39 26.93 17.40
N SER A 198 20.08 27.07 17.19
CA SER A 198 19.46 28.38 16.97
C SER A 198 19.37 29.26 18.22
N SER A 199 19.50 28.66 19.41
CA SER A 199 19.62 29.37 20.68
C SER A 199 21.06 29.65 21.09
N GLU A 200 22.06 29.16 20.34
CA GLU A 200 23.43 29.61 20.53
C GLU A 200 23.50 31.09 20.13
N LEU A 201 23.81 31.93 21.11
CA LEU A 201 24.13 33.33 20.88
C LEU A 201 25.31 33.43 19.91
N GLU A 202 25.35 34.49 19.12
CA GLU A 202 26.49 34.81 18.24
C GLU A 202 27.81 34.81 19.03
N ASN A 203 27.75 35.22 20.29
CA ASN A 203 28.78 34.93 21.29
C ASN A 203 28.40 33.70 22.13
N LYS A 204 28.88 32.53 21.72
CA LYS A 204 28.71 31.25 22.43
C LYS A 204 29.33 31.20 23.84
N CYS A 205 30.19 32.15 24.20
CA CYS A 205 30.74 32.29 25.55
C CYS A 205 29.85 33.16 26.46
N ALA A 206 28.89 33.90 25.90
CA ALA A 206 27.97 34.72 26.67
C ALA A 206 26.84 33.85 27.25
N THR A 207 26.49 34.11 28.50
CA THR A 207 25.41 33.42 29.21
C THR A 207 24.06 33.76 28.60
N PRO A 208 23.26 32.76 28.14
CA PRO A 208 21.94 33.01 27.57
C PRO A 208 20.94 33.54 28.62
N PRO A 209 19.93 34.34 28.19
CA PRO A 209 18.84 34.76 29.08
C PRO A 209 18.15 33.55 29.74
N GLY A 210 18.06 33.56 31.07
CA GLY A 210 17.48 32.47 31.86
C GLY A 210 18.48 31.49 32.48
N TYR A 211 19.77 31.64 32.21
CA TYR A 211 20.86 30.91 32.86
C TYR A 211 21.69 31.83 33.77
N THR A 212 22.30 31.27 34.82
CA THR A 212 23.36 31.96 35.58
C THR A 212 24.72 31.67 34.95
N ASP A 213 25.68 32.58 35.09
CA ASP A 213 27.04 32.40 34.57
C ASP A 213 27.68 31.09 35.06
N GLU A 214 27.39 30.70 36.30
CA GLU A 214 27.89 29.46 36.90
C GLU A 214 27.26 28.22 36.25
N SER A 215 25.93 28.20 36.07
CA SER A 215 25.22 27.10 35.39
C SER A 215 25.62 26.98 33.92
N TRP A 216 25.90 28.10 33.26
CA TRP A 216 26.34 28.11 31.87
C TRP A 216 27.77 27.62 31.74
N ARG A 217 28.65 27.99 32.67
CA ARG A 217 30.02 27.46 32.75
C ARG A 217 30.04 25.96 33.00
N GLU A 218 29.15 25.44 33.83
CA GLU A 218 28.97 24.00 34.03
C GLU A 218 28.50 23.29 32.75
N HIS A 219 27.50 23.84 32.06
CA HIS A 219 27.03 23.31 30.76
C HIS A 219 28.14 23.27 29.70
N MET A 220 28.92 24.35 29.57
CA MET A 220 30.07 24.41 28.67
C MET A 220 31.11 23.34 29.01
N GLY A 221 31.30 23.03 30.30
CA GLY A 221 32.21 21.99 30.79
C GLY A 221 31.84 20.57 30.35
N HIS A 222 30.57 20.29 30.03
CA HIS A 222 30.14 19.02 29.44
C HIS A 222 30.43 18.92 27.93
N HIS A 223 30.80 20.02 27.28
CA HIS A 223 31.06 20.11 25.85
C HIS A 223 32.41 20.83 25.55
N PRO A 224 33.54 20.34 26.11
CA PRO A 224 34.83 21.01 26.03
C PRO A 224 35.32 21.18 24.58
N ASP A 225 34.95 20.27 23.68
CA ASP A 225 35.31 20.33 22.26
C ASP A 225 34.70 21.54 21.54
N ARG A 226 33.59 22.08 22.06
CA ARG A 226 32.84 23.20 21.46
C ARG A 226 33.13 24.55 22.11
N TYR A 227 33.38 24.54 23.43
CA TYR A 227 33.57 25.74 24.25
C TYR A 227 34.99 25.91 24.77
N LYS A 228 35.97 25.25 24.14
CA LYS A 228 37.39 25.29 24.53
C LYS A 228 37.92 26.72 24.72
N GLU A 229 37.50 27.64 23.87
CA GLU A 229 37.89 29.05 23.93
C GLU A 229 37.14 29.88 25.00
N CYS A 230 36.01 29.38 25.49
CA CYS A 230 35.19 30.04 26.52
C CYS A 230 35.57 29.61 27.94
N LEU A 231 36.10 28.39 28.10
CA LEU A 231 36.46 27.82 29.41
C LEU A 231 37.85 28.25 29.91
N GLY A 232 38.54 29.09 29.15
CA GLY A 232 39.93 29.47 29.40
C GLY A 232 40.89 28.36 28.93
N GLY A 233 41.81 28.73 28.06
CA GLY A 233 43.06 27.98 27.90
C GLY A 233 43.99 28.28 29.06
#